data_AF-A0AAE3NT70-F1
#
_entry.id   AF-A0AAE3NT70-F1
#
_cell.length_a   1.000
_cell.length_b   1.000
_cell.length_c   1.000
_cell.angle_alpha   90.00
_cell.angle_beta   90.00
_cell.angle_gamma   90.00
#
_symmetry.space_group_name_H-M   'P 1'
#
loop_
_entity.id
_entity.type
_entity.pdbx_description
1 polymer ?
#
loop_
_entity_poly.entity_id
_entity_poly.type
_entity_poly.pdbx_seq_one_letter_code
_entity_poly.pdbx_strand_id
1 'polypeptide(L)'
;MTTDRQRAANRANARKSTGPKSARGKRAAGQNAVKHGLTRPPPLNEVLRWVRIYLEDATVTMADLGEDPLSRAVLDLTQAEAQLERAYDAERRSTAELARYARTDKERDPRRLAADGVDLDDPAVLTFLLGRPLELEAGMSHKEKEKAKKVHEMDQETFRILLARSRGHLKKRADELERLQRYIRAAERRKREAFNVWFAARAEAADQNLQNEANF
;
A
#
# COMPACT_ATOMS: atom_id res chain seq x y z
N MET A 1 -12.17 24.80 -16.19
CA MET A 1 -11.64 24.71 -17.57
C MET A 1 -10.11 24.77 -17.55
N THR A 2 -9.41 24.02 -18.40
CA THR A 2 -7.94 24.06 -18.51
C THR A 2 -7.51 25.20 -19.44
N THR A 3 -6.58 26.05 -18.98
CA THR A 3 -6.08 27.18 -19.76
C THR A 3 -5.22 26.71 -20.95
N ASP A 4 -5.04 27.54 -21.97
CA ASP A 4 -4.20 27.19 -23.13
C ASP A 4 -2.74 26.90 -22.74
N ARG A 5 -2.27 27.59 -21.70
CA ARG A 5 -0.96 27.33 -21.09
C ARG A 5 -0.90 25.94 -20.46
N GLN A 6 -1.95 25.52 -19.74
CA GLN A 6 -2.07 24.16 -19.20
C GLN A 6 -2.20 23.12 -20.31
N ARG A 7 -2.95 23.40 -21.39
CA ARG A 7 -3.06 22.50 -22.55
C ARG A 7 -1.73 22.31 -23.27
N ALA A 8 -0.95 23.37 -23.47
CA ALA A 8 0.39 23.29 -24.06
C ALA A 8 1.37 22.51 -23.17
N ALA A 9 1.37 22.77 -21.86
CA ALA A 9 2.19 22.04 -20.89
C ALA A 9 1.82 20.55 -20.83
N ASN A 10 0.54 20.22 -20.82
CA ASN A 10 0.07 18.83 -20.85
C ASN A 10 0.49 18.10 -22.13
N ARG A 11 0.47 18.77 -23.30
CA ARG A 11 0.97 18.19 -24.55
C ARG A 11 2.49 17.97 -24.53
N ALA A 12 3.26 18.91 -24.00
CA ALA A 12 4.70 18.76 -23.86
C ALA A 12 5.06 17.62 -22.89
N ASN A 13 4.36 17.53 -21.75
CA ASN A 13 4.53 16.46 -20.77
C ASN A 13 4.08 15.10 -21.32
N ALA A 14 3.01 15.04 -22.10
CA ALA A 14 2.56 13.82 -22.76
C ALA A 14 3.59 13.28 -23.76
N ARG A 15 4.26 14.18 -24.52
CA ARG A 15 5.36 13.80 -25.43
C ARG A 15 6.59 13.26 -24.69
N LYS A 16 6.84 13.73 -23.47
CA LYS A 16 7.91 13.26 -22.57
C LYS A 16 7.49 12.07 -21.69
N SER A 17 6.21 11.69 -21.70
CA SER A 17 5.71 10.59 -20.88
C SER A 17 6.31 9.28 -21.35
N THR A 18 7.06 8.64 -20.46
CA THR A 18 7.62 7.29 -20.63
C THR A 18 6.59 6.19 -20.33
N GLY A 19 5.30 6.55 -20.29
CA GLY A 19 4.21 5.61 -20.07
C GLY A 19 4.22 4.46 -21.10
N PRO A 20 3.67 3.29 -20.74
CA PRO A 20 3.79 2.10 -21.58
C PRO A 20 3.07 2.27 -22.93
N LYS A 21 3.84 2.25 -24.01
CA LYS A 21 3.33 2.38 -25.39
C LYS A 21 2.85 1.04 -25.98
N SER A 22 3.36 -0.09 -25.45
CA SER A 22 3.01 -1.42 -25.92
C SER A 22 1.72 -1.96 -25.26
N ALA A 23 0.99 -2.82 -25.96
CA ALA A 23 -0.19 -3.49 -25.42
C ALA A 23 0.13 -4.28 -24.13
N ARG A 24 1.31 -4.93 -24.07
CA ARG A 24 1.82 -5.60 -22.87
C ARG A 24 2.06 -4.63 -21.71
N GLY A 25 2.69 -3.48 -21.99
CA GLY A 25 2.93 -2.46 -20.98
C GLY A 25 1.62 -1.84 -20.45
N LYS A 26 0.64 -1.61 -21.33
CA LYS A 26 -0.70 -1.14 -20.94
C LYS A 26 -1.43 -2.16 -20.08
N ARG A 27 -1.38 -3.46 -20.43
CA ARG A 27 -1.93 -4.55 -19.59
C ARG A 27 -1.24 -4.61 -18.22
N ALA A 28 0.08 -4.48 -18.16
CA ALA A 28 0.83 -4.44 -16.90
C ALA A 28 0.47 -3.21 -16.05
N ALA A 29 0.30 -2.04 -16.68
CA ALA A 29 -0.17 -0.84 -15.99
C ALA A 29 -1.62 -0.98 -15.49
N GLY A 30 -2.50 -1.64 -16.26
CA GLY A 30 -3.87 -1.95 -15.83
C GLY A 30 -3.93 -2.95 -14.66
N GLN A 31 -2.96 -3.87 -14.56
CA GLN A 31 -2.84 -4.78 -13.43
C GLN A 31 -2.42 -4.08 -12.13
N ASN A 32 -1.86 -2.87 -12.17
CA ASN A 32 -1.60 -2.10 -10.95
C ASN A 32 -2.91 -1.89 -10.16
N ALA A 33 -4.01 -1.53 -10.84
CA ALA A 33 -5.32 -1.37 -10.22
C ALA A 33 -5.84 -2.65 -9.54
N VAL A 34 -5.49 -3.81 -10.08
CA VAL A 34 -5.87 -5.12 -9.57
C VAL A 34 -4.97 -5.55 -8.40
N LYS A 35 -3.67 -5.26 -8.48
CA LYS A 35 -2.66 -5.78 -7.54
C LYS A 35 -2.70 -5.10 -6.17
N HIS A 36 -2.91 -3.79 -6.13
CA HIS A 36 -2.89 -3.03 -4.87
C HIS A 36 -4.21 -2.32 -4.56
N GLY A 37 -5.16 -2.28 -5.49
CA GLY A 37 -6.48 -1.68 -5.25
C GLY A 37 -6.51 -0.15 -5.07
N LEU A 38 -5.34 0.50 -4.93
CA LEU A 38 -5.19 1.94 -4.67
C LEU A 38 -5.64 2.88 -5.79
N THR A 39 -5.94 2.36 -6.98
CA THR A 39 -6.49 3.16 -8.09
C THR A 39 -7.94 2.81 -8.38
N ARG A 40 -8.56 1.93 -7.58
CA ARG A 40 -9.99 1.62 -7.64
C ARG A 40 -10.71 2.45 -6.58
N PRO A 41 -11.97 2.85 -6.82
CA PRO A 41 -12.79 3.46 -5.78
C PRO A 41 -12.74 2.64 -4.48
N PRO A 42 -12.66 3.30 -3.32
CA PRO A 42 -12.79 2.64 -2.04
C PRO A 42 -14.13 1.88 -1.94
N PRO A 43 -14.19 0.78 -1.18
CA PRO A 43 -15.45 0.09 -0.93
C PRO A 43 -16.39 0.99 -0.12
N LEU A 44 -17.69 0.77 -0.30
CA LEU A 44 -18.74 1.65 0.21
C LEU A 44 -18.70 1.84 1.72
N ASN A 45 -18.36 0.79 2.46
CA ASN A 45 -18.26 0.81 3.93
C ASN A 45 -17.13 1.72 4.43
N GLU A 46 -16.02 1.83 3.69
CA GLU A 46 -14.93 2.75 4.03
C GLU A 46 -15.35 4.21 3.78
N VAL A 47 -16.05 4.47 2.67
CA VAL A 47 -16.61 5.80 2.37
C VAL A 47 -17.65 6.21 3.42
N LEU A 48 -18.59 5.31 3.72
CA LEU A 48 -19.66 5.56 4.69
C LEU A 48 -19.12 5.88 6.09
N ARG A 49 -18.02 5.24 6.52
CA ARG A 49 -17.35 5.60 7.78
C ARG A 49 -16.97 7.08 7.82
N TRP A 50 -16.41 7.59 6.73
CA TRP A 50 -16.02 9.00 6.64
C TRP A 50 -17.22 9.94 6.53
N VAL A 51 -18.28 9.54 5.81
CA VAL A 51 -19.55 10.30 5.75
C VAL A 51 -20.08 10.55 7.16
N ARG A 52 -20.15 9.51 7.97
CA ARG A 52 -20.66 9.60 9.35
C ARG A 52 -19.82 10.53 10.23
N ILE A 53 -18.51 10.59 9.99
CA ILE A 53 -17.61 11.51 10.70
C ILE A 53 -17.87 12.96 10.27
N TYR A 54 -17.96 13.22 8.96
CA TYR A 54 -18.12 14.58 8.44
C TYR A 54 -19.52 15.18 8.65
N LEU A 55 -20.54 14.33 8.69
CA LEU A 55 -21.92 14.72 9.01
C LEU A 55 -22.22 14.63 10.50
N GLU A 56 -21.28 14.15 11.31
CA GLU A 56 -21.43 13.97 12.76
C GLU A 56 -22.67 13.12 13.15
N ASP A 57 -23.05 12.18 12.27
CA ASP A 57 -24.21 11.32 12.44
C ASP A 57 -23.85 9.87 12.13
N ALA A 58 -23.89 9.02 13.16
CA ALA A 58 -23.56 7.61 13.05
C ALA A 58 -24.64 6.76 12.36
N THR A 59 -25.86 7.29 12.24
CA THR A 59 -27.03 6.57 11.70
C THR A 59 -27.16 6.71 10.19
N VAL A 60 -26.55 7.75 9.61
CA VAL A 60 -26.55 8.00 8.16
C VAL A 60 -26.13 6.74 7.39
N THR A 61 -26.89 6.51 6.34
CA THR A 61 -26.66 5.54 5.28
C THR A 61 -26.41 6.25 3.95
N MET A 62 -25.93 5.52 2.96
CA MET A 62 -25.71 6.09 1.61
C MET A 62 -27.03 6.47 0.92
N ALA A 63 -28.16 5.90 1.35
CA ALA A 63 -29.47 6.20 0.78
C ALA A 63 -30.04 7.53 1.30
N ASP A 64 -29.55 8.01 2.45
CA ASP A 64 -29.96 9.29 3.04
C ASP A 64 -29.29 10.48 2.35
N LEU A 65 -28.25 10.24 1.54
CA LEU A 65 -27.54 11.27 0.81
C LEU A 65 -28.31 11.61 -0.48
N GLY A 66 -28.74 12.85 -0.57
CA GLY A 66 -29.49 13.37 -1.70
C GLY A 66 -28.61 13.67 -2.93
N GLU A 67 -29.24 14.24 -3.95
CA GLU A 67 -28.54 14.73 -5.14
C GLU A 67 -28.09 16.20 -5.05
N ASP A 68 -28.28 16.84 -3.90
CA ASP A 68 -27.93 18.23 -3.68
C ASP A 68 -26.39 18.44 -3.72
N PRO A 69 -25.94 19.69 -3.96
CA PRO A 69 -24.51 20.00 -4.06
C PRO A 69 -23.71 19.62 -2.81
N LEU A 70 -24.29 19.74 -1.60
CA LEU A 70 -23.62 19.41 -0.34
C LEU A 70 -23.44 17.90 -0.20
N SER A 71 -24.48 17.11 -0.48
CA SER A 71 -24.43 15.64 -0.50
C SER A 71 -23.38 15.11 -1.49
N ARG A 72 -23.31 15.70 -2.70
CA ARG A 72 -22.27 15.35 -3.68
C ARG A 72 -20.86 15.72 -3.19
N ALA A 73 -20.71 16.89 -2.59
CA ALA A 73 -19.41 17.35 -2.11
C ALA A 73 -18.90 16.52 -0.91
N VAL A 74 -19.78 16.13 0.02
CA VAL A 74 -19.38 15.25 1.13
C VAL A 74 -19.02 13.85 0.63
N LEU A 75 -19.73 13.32 -0.37
CA LEU A 75 -19.37 12.05 -1.03
C LEU A 75 -17.99 12.10 -1.67
N ASP A 76 -17.70 13.16 -2.44
CA ASP A 76 -16.40 13.32 -3.08
C ASP A 76 -15.25 13.45 -2.05
N LEU A 77 -15.48 14.20 -0.97
CA LEU A 77 -14.52 14.35 0.13
C LEU A 77 -14.26 13.04 0.85
N THR A 78 -15.32 12.34 1.24
CA THR A 78 -15.23 11.09 2.01
C THR A 78 -14.65 9.95 1.19
N GLN A 79 -14.91 9.93 -0.13
CA GLN A 79 -14.23 9.03 -1.05
C GLN A 79 -12.73 9.34 -1.15
N ALA A 80 -12.35 10.61 -1.15
CA ALA A 80 -10.94 11.01 -1.16
C ALA A 80 -10.23 10.65 0.16
N GLU A 81 -10.89 10.78 1.30
CA GLU A 81 -10.38 10.37 2.62
C GLU A 81 -10.16 8.87 2.71
N ALA A 82 -11.16 8.06 2.34
CA ALA A 82 -11.02 6.61 2.28
C ALA A 82 -9.87 6.20 1.35
N GLN A 83 -9.71 6.87 0.22
CA GLN A 83 -8.61 6.59 -0.71
C GLN A 83 -7.23 6.93 -0.13
N LEU A 84 -7.13 8.02 0.63
CA LEU A 84 -5.90 8.44 1.32
C LEU A 84 -5.53 7.46 2.43
N GLU A 85 -6.50 7.05 3.24
CA GLU A 85 -6.30 6.06 4.31
C GLU A 85 -5.79 4.73 3.76
N ARG A 86 -6.39 4.21 2.69
CA ARG A 86 -5.90 3.00 2.02
C ARG A 86 -4.46 3.14 1.51
N ALA A 87 -4.08 4.33 1.03
CA ALA A 87 -2.73 4.59 0.56
C ALA A 87 -1.72 4.57 1.71
N TYR A 88 -2.06 5.18 2.85
CA TYR A 88 -1.24 5.07 4.07
C TYR A 88 -1.19 3.64 4.61
N ASP A 89 -2.28 2.88 4.58
CA ASP A 89 -2.26 1.46 4.97
C ASP A 89 -1.36 0.62 4.09
N ALA A 90 -1.32 0.89 2.80
CA ALA A 90 -0.40 0.24 1.89
C ALA A 90 1.05 0.64 2.18
N GLU A 91 1.32 1.91 2.48
CA GLU A 91 2.65 2.39 2.88
C GLU A 91 3.12 1.75 4.20
N ARG A 92 2.24 1.68 5.21
CA ARG A 92 2.52 1.02 6.49
C ARG A 92 2.91 -0.44 6.29
N ARG A 93 2.14 -1.17 5.48
CA ARG A 93 2.44 -2.58 5.14
C ARG A 93 3.76 -2.73 4.40
N SER A 94 4.00 -1.90 3.37
CA SER A 94 5.25 -1.95 2.59
C SER A 94 6.47 -1.57 3.42
N THR A 95 6.34 -0.60 4.33
CA THR A 95 7.41 -0.18 5.24
C THR A 95 7.72 -1.27 6.26
N ALA A 96 6.69 -1.94 6.81
CA ALA A 96 6.89 -3.07 7.71
C ALA A 96 7.60 -4.24 7.01
N GLU A 97 7.22 -4.56 5.76
CA GLU A 97 7.92 -5.55 4.95
C GLU A 97 9.36 -5.12 4.64
N LEU A 98 9.61 -3.86 4.27
CA LEU A 98 10.95 -3.35 4.01
C LEU A 98 11.83 -3.43 5.26
N ALA A 99 11.30 -3.03 6.42
CA ALA A 99 11.99 -3.16 7.71
C ALA A 99 12.32 -4.63 8.01
N ARG A 100 11.42 -5.56 7.69
CA ARG A 100 11.72 -7.00 7.77
C ARG A 100 12.88 -7.38 6.84
N TYR A 101 12.94 -6.93 5.60
CA TYR A 101 14.08 -7.26 4.73
C TYR A 101 15.39 -6.52 5.08
N ALA A 102 15.31 -5.37 5.73
CA ALA A 102 16.46 -4.51 6.05
C ALA A 102 17.11 -4.79 7.42
N ARG A 103 16.46 -5.55 8.30
CA ARG A 103 17.01 -5.93 9.62
C ARG A 103 18.37 -6.61 9.50
N THR A 104 19.31 -6.17 10.32
CA THR A 104 20.68 -6.71 10.37
C THR A 104 20.75 -8.01 11.18
N ASP A 105 21.84 -8.78 10.98
CA ASP A 105 22.11 -10.03 11.72
C ASP A 105 22.14 -9.85 13.26
N LYS A 106 22.38 -8.61 13.75
CA LYS A 106 22.47 -8.28 15.17
C LYS A 106 21.12 -8.00 15.84
N GLU A 107 20.07 -7.69 15.07
CA GLU A 107 18.78 -7.24 15.60
C GLU A 107 17.76 -8.37 15.77
N ARG A 108 18.12 -9.60 15.38
CA ARG A 108 17.20 -10.74 15.35
C ARG A 108 17.70 -11.84 16.26
N ASP A 109 17.17 -11.87 17.48
CA ASP A 109 17.28 -13.03 18.38
C ASP A 109 16.60 -14.24 17.70
N PRO A 110 17.35 -15.30 17.32
CA PRO A 110 16.80 -16.45 16.62
C PRO A 110 15.75 -17.21 17.43
N ARG A 111 15.76 -17.06 18.76
CA ARG A 111 14.77 -17.65 19.68
C ARG A 111 13.43 -16.91 19.64
N ARG A 112 13.38 -15.73 19.03
CA ARG A 112 12.17 -14.90 18.85
C ARG A 112 11.56 -14.98 17.45
N LEU A 113 12.18 -15.71 16.52
CA LEU A 113 11.54 -16.10 15.26
C LEU A 113 10.51 -17.17 15.61
N ALA A 114 9.23 -16.78 15.64
CA ALA A 114 8.13 -17.59 16.16
C ALA A 114 8.07 -19.00 15.54
N ALA A 115 7.59 -19.95 16.35
CA ALA A 115 7.53 -21.39 16.12
C ALA A 115 6.51 -21.86 15.06
N ASP A 116 6.07 -20.98 14.16
CA ASP A 116 4.90 -21.22 13.29
C ASP A 116 5.29 -21.55 11.85
N GLY A 117 6.50 -22.08 11.66
CA GLY A 117 7.06 -22.43 10.35
C GLY A 117 8.24 -21.53 9.99
N VAL A 118 9.30 -22.18 9.50
CA VAL A 118 10.50 -21.50 9.04
C VAL A 118 10.14 -20.67 7.80
N ASP A 119 10.03 -19.35 7.96
CA ASP A 119 9.82 -18.43 6.84
C ASP A 119 11.14 -18.27 6.06
N LEU A 120 11.33 -19.16 5.09
CA LEU A 120 12.52 -19.23 4.22
C LEU A 120 12.66 -18.02 3.26
N ASP A 121 11.69 -17.10 3.23
CA ASP A 121 11.81 -15.84 2.51
C ASP A 121 12.46 -14.73 3.36
N ASP A 122 12.59 -14.93 4.69
CA ASP A 122 13.27 -13.98 5.56
C ASP A 122 14.80 -14.09 5.45
N PRO A 123 15.51 -13.01 5.05
CA PRO A 123 16.96 -13.05 4.90
C PRO A 123 17.69 -13.43 6.20
N ALA A 124 17.18 -13.08 7.37
CA ALA A 124 17.85 -13.44 8.61
C ALA A 124 17.55 -14.86 9.09
N VAL A 125 16.38 -15.43 8.75
CA VAL A 125 16.14 -16.86 8.94
C VAL A 125 17.17 -17.64 8.11
N LEU A 126 17.36 -17.23 6.85
CA LEU A 126 18.37 -17.83 5.97
C LEU A 126 19.79 -17.64 6.51
N THR A 127 20.17 -16.44 6.96
CA THR A 127 21.48 -16.21 7.58
C THR A 127 21.69 -17.08 8.83
N PHE A 128 20.66 -17.21 9.67
CA PHE A 128 20.72 -18.06 10.86
C PHE A 128 20.89 -19.53 10.50
N LEU A 129 20.12 -20.05 9.53
CA LEU A 129 20.23 -21.43 9.07
C LEU A 129 21.59 -21.72 8.44
N LEU A 130 22.16 -20.77 7.70
CA LEU A 130 23.52 -20.86 7.16
C LEU A 130 24.58 -20.94 8.27
N GLY A 131 24.38 -20.21 9.37
CA GLY A 131 25.28 -20.22 10.52
C GLY A 131 25.15 -21.44 11.43
N ARG A 132 24.14 -22.30 11.24
CA ARG A 132 23.91 -23.45 12.12
C ARG A 132 24.90 -24.58 11.82
N PRO A 133 25.66 -25.08 12.82
CA PRO A 133 26.55 -26.22 12.62
C PRO A 133 25.76 -27.51 12.37
N LEU A 134 26.36 -28.45 11.65
CA LEU A 134 25.84 -29.81 11.51
C LEU A 134 25.92 -30.55 12.84
N GLU A 135 24.77 -30.93 13.39
CA GLU A 135 24.65 -31.76 14.58
C GLU A 135 24.56 -33.23 14.14
N LEU A 136 25.52 -34.06 14.56
CA LEU A 136 25.54 -35.49 14.31
C LEU A 136 25.20 -36.24 15.60
N GLU A 137 24.26 -37.18 15.54
CA GLU A 137 23.86 -37.94 16.72
C GLU A 137 24.92 -38.97 17.14
N ALA A 138 25.07 -39.14 18.45
CA ALA A 138 25.92 -40.18 19.02
C ALA A 138 25.34 -41.56 18.67
N GLY A 139 26.12 -42.38 17.97
CA GLY A 139 25.70 -43.72 17.52
C GLY A 139 25.51 -43.86 16.00
N MET A 140 25.52 -42.77 15.22
CA MET A 140 25.45 -42.87 13.76
C MET A 140 26.66 -43.60 13.16
N SER A 141 26.38 -44.50 12.22
CA SER A 141 27.39 -45.18 11.40
C SER A 141 28.12 -44.18 10.48
N HIS A 142 29.28 -44.59 9.95
CA HIS A 142 30.04 -43.77 9.00
C HIS A 142 29.20 -43.35 7.78
N LYS A 143 28.38 -44.28 7.25
CA LYS A 143 27.53 -44.05 6.08
C LYS A 143 26.40 -43.06 6.37
N GLU A 144 25.82 -43.10 7.56
CA GLU A 144 24.78 -42.15 7.98
C GLU A 144 25.34 -40.74 8.18
N LYS A 145 26.53 -40.63 8.79
CA LYS A 145 27.25 -39.35 8.93
C LYS A 145 27.57 -38.73 7.57
N GLU A 146 28.01 -39.53 6.61
CA GLU A 146 28.32 -39.05 5.26
C GLU A 146 27.06 -38.58 4.52
N LYS A 147 25.94 -39.29 4.67
CA LYS A 147 24.64 -38.88 4.13
C LYS A 147 24.16 -37.57 4.75
N ALA A 148 24.23 -37.44 6.08
CA ALA A 148 23.84 -36.23 6.79
C ALA A 148 24.68 -35.01 6.35
N LYS A 149 25.99 -35.20 6.15
CA LYS A 149 26.88 -34.17 5.63
C LYS A 149 26.48 -33.69 4.23
N LYS A 150 26.17 -34.61 3.31
CA LYS A 150 25.69 -34.29 1.96
C LYS A 150 24.38 -33.52 1.97
N VAL A 151 23.43 -33.92 2.82
CA VAL A 151 22.15 -33.20 2.97
C VAL A 151 22.39 -31.79 3.50
N HIS A 152 23.22 -31.64 4.55
CA HIS A 152 23.55 -30.34 5.10
C HIS A 152 24.25 -29.42 4.08
N GLU A 153 25.17 -29.94 3.28
CA GLU A 153 25.81 -29.17 2.20
C GLU A 153 24.79 -28.68 1.15
N MET A 154 23.82 -29.53 0.79
CA MET A 154 22.75 -29.18 -0.15
C MET A 154 21.79 -28.13 0.44
N ASP A 155 21.45 -28.24 1.73
CA ASP A 155 20.61 -27.27 2.43
C ASP A 155 21.32 -25.91 2.53
N GLN A 156 22.60 -25.92 2.90
CA GLN A 156 23.46 -24.73 2.93
C GLN A 156 23.50 -24.01 1.57
N GLU A 157 23.65 -24.77 0.47
CA GLU A 157 23.62 -24.18 -0.87
C GLU A 157 22.25 -23.61 -1.23
N THR A 158 21.17 -24.33 -0.90
CA THR A 158 19.80 -23.85 -1.08
C THR A 158 19.56 -22.53 -0.35
N PHE A 159 20.01 -22.41 0.91
CA PHE A 159 19.86 -21.18 1.68
C PHE A 159 20.68 -20.02 1.10
N ARG A 160 21.88 -20.27 0.54
CA ARG A 160 22.66 -19.23 -0.16
C ARG A 160 21.91 -18.69 -1.38
N ILE A 161 21.30 -19.58 -2.17
CA ILE A 161 20.51 -19.20 -3.36
C ILE A 161 19.32 -18.34 -2.94
N LEU A 162 18.58 -18.75 -1.90
CA LEU A 162 17.45 -17.99 -1.37
C LEU A 162 17.87 -16.62 -0.82
N LEU A 163 19.01 -16.55 -0.12
CA LEU A 163 19.55 -15.30 0.42
C LEU A 163 20.02 -14.36 -0.69
N ALA A 164 20.62 -14.89 -1.75
CA ALA A 164 20.99 -14.10 -2.92
C ALA A 164 19.73 -13.51 -3.60
N ARG A 165 18.64 -14.28 -3.67
CA ARG A 165 17.35 -13.84 -4.21
C ARG A 165 16.69 -12.75 -3.36
N SER A 166 16.77 -12.83 -2.04
CA SER A 166 16.12 -11.88 -1.12
C SER A 166 16.68 -10.45 -1.26
N ARG A 167 17.93 -10.27 -1.71
CA ARG A 167 18.50 -8.95 -2.06
C ARG A 167 17.68 -8.21 -3.11
N GLY A 168 17.07 -8.94 -4.04
CA GLY A 168 16.15 -8.37 -5.03
C GLY A 168 14.83 -7.89 -4.43
N HIS A 169 14.38 -8.48 -3.31
CA HIS A 169 13.17 -8.06 -2.61
C HIS A 169 13.34 -6.68 -1.99
N LEU A 170 14.50 -6.38 -1.37
CA LEU A 170 14.75 -5.09 -0.75
C LEU A 170 14.61 -3.92 -1.75
N LYS A 171 15.29 -4.02 -2.91
CA LYS A 171 15.17 -3.02 -3.98
C LYS A 171 13.72 -2.90 -4.46
N LYS A 172 13.07 -4.03 -4.75
CA LYS A 172 11.67 -4.05 -5.22
C LYS A 172 10.70 -3.40 -4.24
N ARG A 173 10.92 -3.58 -2.93
CA ARG A 173 10.10 -2.96 -1.87
C ARG A 173 10.40 -1.48 -1.70
N ALA A 174 11.65 -1.05 -1.86
CA ALA A 174 12.00 0.37 -1.91
C ALA A 174 11.31 1.07 -3.10
N ASP A 175 11.39 0.48 -4.31
CA ASP A 175 10.71 1.00 -5.51
C ASP A 175 9.17 1.05 -5.33
N GLU A 176 8.61 0.07 -4.63
CA GLU A 176 7.19 0.03 -4.29
C GLU A 176 6.80 1.15 -3.31
N LEU A 177 7.62 1.41 -2.29
CA LEU A 177 7.40 2.50 -1.34
C LEU A 177 7.41 3.87 -2.01
N GLU A 178 8.37 4.14 -2.90
CA GLU A 178 8.38 5.39 -3.68
C GLU A 178 7.11 5.56 -4.52
N ARG A 179 6.60 4.47 -5.09
CA ARG A 179 5.34 4.48 -5.84
C ARG A 179 4.15 4.77 -4.92
N LEU A 180 4.12 4.21 -3.72
CA LEU A 180 3.08 4.47 -2.72
C LEU A 180 3.09 5.93 -2.28
N GLN A 181 4.26 6.53 -2.07
CA GLN A 181 4.39 7.96 -1.75
C GLN A 181 3.81 8.86 -2.86
N ARG A 182 3.96 8.47 -4.13
CA ARG A 182 3.30 9.19 -5.24
C ARG A 182 1.78 9.08 -5.16
N TYR A 183 1.23 7.92 -4.80
CA TYR A 183 -0.21 7.74 -4.61
C TYR A 183 -0.75 8.53 -3.43
N ILE A 184 -0.01 8.57 -2.31
CA ILE A 184 -0.36 9.38 -1.14
C ILE A 184 -0.45 10.86 -1.52
N ARG A 185 0.57 11.43 -2.16
CA ARG A 185 0.55 12.85 -2.60
C ARG A 185 -0.62 13.15 -3.53
N ALA A 186 -0.97 12.24 -4.42
CA ALA A 186 -2.11 12.39 -5.30
C ALA A 186 -3.45 12.34 -4.53
N ALA A 187 -3.57 11.44 -3.55
CA ALA A 187 -4.75 11.33 -2.69
C ALA A 187 -4.91 12.54 -1.76
N GLU A 188 -3.83 13.03 -1.15
CA GLU A 188 -3.80 14.25 -0.34
C GLU A 188 -4.27 15.47 -1.16
N ARG A 189 -3.77 15.60 -2.40
CA ARG A 189 -4.21 16.66 -3.31
C ARG A 189 -5.71 16.57 -3.57
N ARG A 190 -6.22 15.37 -3.87
CA ARG A 190 -7.65 15.15 -4.14
C ARG A 190 -8.51 15.45 -2.91
N LYS A 191 -8.08 15.01 -1.72
CA LYS A 191 -8.76 15.30 -0.44
C LYS A 191 -8.82 16.81 -0.19
N ARG A 192 -7.73 17.53 -0.44
CA ARG A 192 -7.69 19.00 -0.27
C ARG A 192 -8.64 19.72 -1.24
N GLU A 193 -8.66 19.31 -2.51
CA GLU A 193 -9.58 19.87 -3.50
C GLU A 193 -11.04 19.62 -3.11
N ALA A 194 -11.38 18.38 -2.74
CA ALA A 194 -12.73 18.02 -2.33
C ALA A 194 -13.16 18.71 -1.02
N PHE A 195 -12.22 18.89 -0.07
CA PHE A 195 -12.48 19.61 1.18
C PHE A 195 -12.91 21.05 0.91
N ASN A 196 -12.21 21.75 0.02
CA ASN A 196 -12.57 23.13 -0.33
C ASN A 196 -13.96 23.23 -0.96
N VAL A 197 -14.32 22.27 -1.81
CA VAL A 197 -15.66 22.21 -2.44
C VAL A 197 -16.74 21.95 -1.40
N TRP A 198 -16.53 20.97 -0.52
CA TRP A 198 -17.47 20.68 0.57
C TRP A 198 -17.61 21.84 1.54
N PHE A 199 -16.50 22.50 1.90
CA PHE A 199 -16.51 23.66 2.77
C PHE A 199 -17.34 24.81 2.20
N ALA A 200 -17.17 25.10 0.90
CA ALA A 200 -17.97 26.11 0.21
C ALA A 200 -19.46 25.72 0.16
N ALA A 201 -19.78 24.49 -0.23
CA ALA A 201 -21.17 24.00 -0.29
C ALA A 201 -21.85 24.01 1.08
N ARG A 202 -21.11 23.71 2.15
CA ARG A 202 -21.63 23.76 3.53
C ARG A 202 -21.94 25.19 3.97
N ALA A 203 -21.09 26.15 3.61
CA ALA A 203 -21.33 27.56 3.90
C ALA A 203 -22.58 28.08 3.17
N GLU A 204 -22.70 27.78 1.87
CA GLU A 204 -23.88 28.15 1.07
C GLU A 204 -25.18 27.57 1.63
N ALA A 205 -25.18 26.31 2.06
CA ALA A 205 -26.33 25.67 2.68
C ALA A 205 -26.72 26.32 4.03
N ALA A 206 -25.73 26.74 4.82
CA ALA A 206 -25.98 27.44 6.08
C ALA A 206 -26.59 28.83 5.85
N ASP A 207 -26.09 29.58 4.87
CA ASP A 207 -26.62 30.90 4.51
C ASP A 207 -28.07 30.81 4.00
N GLN A 208 -28.40 29.79 3.20
CA GLN A 208 -29.77 29.55 2.74
C GLN A 208 -30.74 29.24 3.89
N ASN A 209 -30.30 28.44 4.88
CA ASN A 209 -31.13 28.14 6.04
C ASN A 209 -31.42 29.39 6.88
N LEU A 210 -30.42 30.25 7.11
CA LEU A 210 -30.61 31.52 7.83
C LEU A 210 -31.57 32.47 7.10
N GLN A 211 -31.48 32.55 5.76
CA GLN A 211 -32.41 33.35 4.95
C GLN A 211 -33.84 32.79 5.00
N ASN A 212 -34.01 31.48 5.05
CA ASN A 212 -35.33 30.86 5.18
C ASN A 212 -35.93 31.14 6.56
N GLU A 213 -35.15 31.02 7.64
CA GLU A 213 -35.60 31.31 9.01
C GLU A 213 -35.95 32.79 9.23
N ALA A 214 -35.24 33.72 8.59
CA ALA A 214 -35.52 35.16 8.70
C ALA A 214 -36.78 35.62 7.93
N ASN A 215 -37.34 34.78 7.05
CA ASN A 215 -38.53 35.06 6.26
C ASN A 215 -39.82 34.46 6.86
N PHE A 216 -39.75 33.81 8.03
CA PHE A 216 -40.88 33.35 8.84
C PHE A 216 -41.03 34.20 10.10
#